data_AF-A0A8B6M1U5-F1
#
_entry.id   AF-A0A8B6M1U5-F1
#
_cell.length_a   1.000
_cell.length_b   1.000
_cell.length_c   1.000
_cell.angle_alpha   90.00
_cell.angle_beta   90.00
_cell.angle_gamma   90.00
#
_symmetry.space_group_name_H-M   'P 1'
#
loop_
_entity.id
_entity.type
_entity.pdbx_description
1 polymer ?
#
loop_
_entity_poly.entity_id
_entity_poly.type
_entity_poly.pdbx_seq_one_letter_code
_entity_poly.pdbx_strand_id
1 'polypeptide(L)' 'MTQAQIYQHGMKAYIEGSPLSGNPYNATTCPAAYDAWTDGWLDAMRARRRIHALKIAAYSHIRPAPRAAGLFA' A
#
# COMPACT_ATOMS: atom_id res chain seq x y z
N MET A 1 -9.51 -1.67 23.38
CA MET A 1 -9.27 -0.87 22.15
C MET A 1 -10.58 -0.73 21.40
N THR A 2 -10.83 0.45 20.84
CA THR A 2 -11.96 0.67 19.93
C THR A 2 -11.65 0.13 18.53
N GLN A 3 -12.67 -0.06 17.70
CA GLN A 3 -12.49 -0.51 16.31
C GLN A 3 -11.58 0.44 15.50
N ALA A 4 -11.71 1.75 15.71
CA ALA A 4 -10.84 2.75 15.08
C ALA A 4 -9.36 2.61 15.51
N GLN A 5 -9.10 2.29 16.78
CA GLN A 5 -7.74 2.04 17.27
C GLN A 5 -7.16 0.76 16.66
N ILE A 6 -7.99 -0.28 16.49
CA ILE A 6 -7.59 -1.55 15.87
C ILE A 6 -7.24 -1.35 14.39
N TYR A 7 -8.05 -0.56 13.68
CA TYR A 7 -7.78 -0.16 12.30
C TYR A 7 -6.45 0.61 12.17
N GLN A 8 -6.24 1.63 13.02
CA GLN A 8 -4.97 2.38 13.04
C GLN A 8 -3.77 1.49 13.37
N HIS A 9 -3.95 0.49 14.24
CA HIS A 9 -2.93 -0.49 14.54
C HIS A 9 -2.54 -1.32 13.30
N GLY A 10 -3.52 -1.77 12.51
CA GLY A 10 -3.28 -2.46 11.24
C GLY A 10 -2.52 -1.62 10.22
N MET A 11 -2.91 -0.34 10.08
CA MET A 11 -2.18 0.60 9.22
C MET A 11 -0.71 0.74 9.65
N LYS A 12 -0.47 0.91 10.95
CA LYS A 12 0.86 1.07 11.52
C LYS A 12 1.72 -0.18 11.28
N ALA A 13 1.15 -1.36 11.46
CA ALA A 13 1.84 -2.63 11.24
C ALA A 13 2.35 -2.75 9.79
N TYR A 14 1.57 -2.32 8.78
CA TYR A 14 2.04 -2.29 7.40
C TYR A 14 3.24 -1.34 7.21
N ILE A 15 3.16 -0.14 7.78
CA ILE A 15 4.22 0.88 7.69
C ILE A 15 5.52 0.35 8.30
N GLU A 16 5.42 -0.38 9.42
CA GLU A 16 6.54 -1.02 10.11
C GLU A 16 7.05 -2.30 9.40
N GLY A 17 6.38 -2.74 8.34
CA GLY A 17 6.80 -3.90 7.53
C GLY A 17 6.31 -5.25 8.06
N SER A 18 5.38 -5.26 9.01
CA SER A 18 4.76 -6.50 9.48
C SER A 18 3.89 -7.13 8.38
N PRO A 19 3.99 -8.45 8.14
CA PRO A 19 3.16 -9.13 7.16
C PRO A 19 1.69 -9.17 7.62
N LEU A 20 0.77 -9.35 6.67
CA LEU A 20 -0.66 -9.48 6.98
C LEU A 20 -0.96 -10.69 7.90
N SER A 21 -0.18 -11.77 7.78
CA SER A 21 -0.25 -12.93 8.68
C SER A 21 0.14 -12.62 10.12
N GLY A 22 0.72 -11.44 10.39
CA GLY A 22 1.02 -10.94 11.73
C GLY A 22 -0.18 -10.28 12.43
N ASN A 23 -1.41 -10.44 11.90
CA ASN A 23 -2.61 -9.97 12.59
C ASN A 23 -2.72 -10.61 13.98
N PRO A 24 -2.74 -9.82 15.07
CA PRO A 24 -2.78 -10.36 16.43
C PRO A 24 -4.16 -10.88 16.84
N TYR A 25 -5.20 -10.58 16.07
CA TYR A 25 -6.57 -11.03 16.36
C TYR A 25 -6.84 -12.36 15.66
N ASN A 26 -7.65 -13.20 16.29
CA ASN A 26 -8.07 -14.46 15.70
C ASN A 26 -9.39 -14.25 14.96
N ALA A 27 -9.45 -14.69 13.70
CA ALA A 27 -10.62 -14.52 12.83
C ALA A 27 -11.88 -15.24 13.36
N THR A 28 -11.72 -16.33 14.12
CA THR A 28 -12.83 -17.11 14.66
C THR A 28 -13.35 -16.55 15.98
N THR A 29 -12.45 -16.15 16.89
CA THR A 29 -12.86 -15.70 18.24
C THR A 29 -13.15 -14.20 18.30
N CYS A 30 -12.49 -13.41 17.45
CA CYS A 30 -12.59 -11.95 17.43
C CYS A 30 -12.72 -11.42 15.99
N PRO A 31 -13.75 -11.84 15.21
CA PRO A 31 -13.87 -11.52 13.79
C PRO A 31 -13.85 -10.02 13.51
N ALA A 32 -14.63 -9.22 14.27
CA ALA A 32 -14.69 -7.78 14.06
C ALA A 32 -13.34 -7.05 14.27
N ALA A 33 -12.51 -7.54 15.21
CA ALA A 33 -11.18 -6.99 15.43
C ALA A 33 -10.20 -7.44 14.35
N TYR A 34 -10.31 -8.71 13.93
CA TYR A 34 -9.54 -9.26 12.82
C TYR A 34 -9.78 -8.48 11.52
N ASP A 35 -11.04 -8.24 11.19
CA ASP A 35 -11.45 -7.52 9.98
C ASP A 35 -10.96 -6.08 10.04
N ALA A 36 -11.22 -5.36 11.14
CA ALA A 36 -10.79 -3.97 11.29
C ALA A 36 -9.27 -3.77 11.17
N TRP A 37 -8.48 -4.68 11.75
CA TRP A 37 -7.02 -4.62 11.64
C TRP A 37 -6.57 -4.93 10.20
N THR A 38 -7.17 -5.94 9.58
CA THR A 38 -6.89 -6.34 8.20
C THR A 38 -7.19 -5.22 7.21
N ASP A 39 -8.33 -4.55 7.38
CA ASP A 39 -8.74 -3.40 6.56
C ASP A 39 -7.72 -2.27 6.65
N GLY A 40 -7.29 -1.91 7.86
CA GLY A 40 -6.26 -0.89 8.07
C GLY A 40 -4.94 -1.23 7.39
N TRP A 41 -4.50 -2.48 7.49
CA TRP A 41 -3.28 -2.95 6.83
C TRP A 41 -3.40 -2.86 5.30
N LEU A 42 -4.52 -3.34 4.74
CA LEU A 42 -4.76 -3.35 3.29
C LEU A 42 -4.87 -1.95 2.71
N ASP A 43 -5.50 -1.02 3.41
CA ASP A 43 -5.62 0.36 2.95
C ASP A 43 -4.28 1.09 2.96
N ALA A 44 -3.45 0.87 3.99
CA ALA A 44 -2.08 1.38 4.00
C ALA A 44 -1.25 0.82 2.83
N MET A 45 -1.42 -0.47 2.50
CA MET A 45 -0.80 -1.09 1.33
C MET A 45 -1.24 -0.46 0.01
N ARG A 46 -2.55 -0.28 -0.17
CA ARG A 46 -3.12 0.35 -1.37
C ARG A 46 -2.65 1.79 -1.53
N ALA A 47 -2.60 2.56 -0.43
CA ALA A 47 -2.10 3.91 -0.43
C ALA A 47 -0.62 3.98 -0.89
N ARG A 48 0.25 3.11 -0.36
CA ARG A 48 1.66 3.06 -0.77
C ARG A 48 1.81 2.67 -2.25
N ARG A 49 1.03 1.69 -2.73
CA ARG A 49 1.02 1.29 -4.15
C ARG A 49 0.58 2.44 -5.06
N ARG A 50 -0.45 3.17 -4.68
CA ARG A 50 -0.94 4.34 -5.44
C ARG A 50 0.12 5.44 -5.53
N ILE A 51 0.79 5.76 -4.42
CA ILE A 51 1.89 6.72 -4.42
C ILE A 51 3.03 6.24 -5.32
N HIS A 52 3.39 4.96 -5.26
CA HIS A 52 4.44 4.40 -6.11
C HIS A 52 4.08 4.48 -7.61
N ALA A 53 2.84 4.14 -7.98
CA ALA A 53 2.35 4.26 -9.35
C ALA A 53 2.38 5.70 -9.85
N LEU A 54 1.95 6.67 -9.02
CA LEU A 54 2.01 8.09 -9.36
C LEU A 54 3.46 8.57 -9.55
N LYS A 55 4.39 8.11 -8.71
CA LYS A 55 5.82 8.41 -8.88
C LYS A 55 6.34 7.87 -10.22
N ILE A 56 6.03 6.62 -10.58
CA ILE A 56 6.42 6.04 -11.87
C ILE A 56 5.85 6.85 -13.04
N ALA A 57 4.55 7.19 -12.99
CA ALA A 57 3.91 7.98 -14.03
C ALA A 57 4.61 9.35 -14.19
N ALA A 58 4.87 10.06 -13.08
CA ALA A 58 5.62 11.32 -13.11
C ALA A 58 7.02 11.17 -13.73
N TYR A 59 7.78 10.13 -13.38
CA TYR A 59 9.08 9.87 -14.00
C TYR A 59 8.99 9.56 -15.50
N SER A 60 7.95 8.86 -15.95
CA SER A 60 7.76 8.54 -17.36
C SER A 60 7.47 9.79 -18.22
N HIS A 61 6.81 10.80 -17.65
CA HIS A 61 6.57 12.08 -18.32
C HIS A 61 7.82 12.97 -18.41
N ILE A 62 8.86 12.72 -17.60
CA ILE A 62 10.08 13.53 -17.56
C ILE A 62 11.17 12.99 -18.50
N ARG A 63 11.08 11.74 -18.97
CA ARG A 63 12.00 11.22 -20.00
C ARG A 63 11.53 11.69 -21.39
N PRO A 64 12.22 12.63 -22.07
CA PRO A 64 12.02 12.81 -23.49
C PRO A 64 12.35 11.47 -24.17
N ALA A 65 11.49 11.03 -25.07
CA ALA A 65 11.79 9.92 -25.97
C ALA A 65 13.18 10.18 -26.58
N PRO A 66 14.09 9.19 -26.65
CA PRO A 66 15.31 9.37 -27.40
C PRO A 66 14.90 9.81 -28.80
N ARG A 67 15.25 11.06 -29.14
CA ARG A 67 15.09 11.59 -30.50
C ARG A 67 15.65 10.51 -31.41
N ALA A 68 14.80 9.95 -32.27
CA ALA A 68 15.25 9.23 -33.45
C ALA A 68 16.03 10.24 -34.30
N ALA A 69 17.30 10.42 -33.95
CA ALA A 69 18.20 11.28 -34.67
C ALA A 69 18.66 10.51 -35.90
N GLY A 70 18.07 10.87 -37.05
CA GLY A 70 18.72 10.76 -38.35
C GLY A 70 18.80 9.38 -38.97
N LEU A 71 17.72 8.94 -39.62
CA LEU A 71 17.79 8.04 -40.78
C LEU A 71 17.05 8.72 -41.94
N PHE A 72 17.68 9.77 -42.46
CA PHE A 72 17.53 10.17 -43.84
C PHE A 72 18.95 10.16 -44.42
N ALA A 73 19.30 9.05 -45.05
CA ALA A 73 20.42 8.90 -45.97
C ALA A 73 19.83 8.74 -47.37
#